data_AF-A0A933VM93-F1
#
_entry.id   AF-A0A933VM93-F1
#
_cell.length_a   1.000
_cell.length_b   1.000
_cell.length_c   1.000
_cell.angle_alpha   90.00
_cell.angle_beta   90.00
_cell.angle_gamma   90.00
#
_symmetry.space_group_name_H-M   'P 1'
#
loop_
_entity.id
_entity.type
_entity.pdbx_description
1 polymer ?
#
loop_
_entity_poly.entity_id
_entity_poly.type
_entity_poly.pdbx_seq_one_letter_code
_entity_poly.pdbx_strand_id
1 'polypeptide(L)'
;MDRLRARAVALPAAVLADDVTGLKPPIGAAHPLRVAVEVARLGGRPADPASMDEHEDAVLAALQAGETGPARPHDDPDPARRVARRILQRLDGMGKWGGYHTEFSHLARGFAGNDKALADAVGEALLDCGMLSEKPSVGQRHVFLNPKRAKDIHAFIEHGELPPGLQLPASG
;
A
#
# COMPACT_ATOMS: atom_id res chain seq x y z
N MET A 1 -30.07 -33.79 -25.96
CA MET A 1 -30.54 -33.40 -24.62
C MET A 1 -29.35 -33.39 -23.69
N ASP A 2 -28.93 -32.19 -23.29
CA ASP A 2 -27.80 -31.98 -22.38
C ASP A 2 -28.25 -32.26 -20.95
N ARG A 3 -27.52 -33.12 -20.22
CA ARG A 3 -27.92 -33.54 -18.86
C ARG A 3 -27.27 -32.59 -17.87
N LEU A 4 -28.07 -31.66 -17.33
CA LEU A 4 -27.65 -30.79 -16.23
C LEU A 4 -27.11 -31.66 -15.07
N ARG A 5 -25.81 -31.54 -14.77
CA ARG A 5 -25.20 -32.15 -13.58
C ARG A 5 -25.31 -31.15 -12.44
N ALA A 6 -26.26 -31.37 -11.54
CA ALA A 6 -26.37 -30.62 -10.29
C ALA A 6 -25.61 -31.33 -9.16
N ARG A 7 -24.87 -30.57 -8.35
CA ARG A 7 -24.20 -31.06 -7.14
C ARG A 7 -24.76 -30.31 -5.95
N ALA A 8 -25.33 -31.03 -4.99
CA ALA A 8 -25.78 -30.47 -3.72
C ALA A 8 -24.63 -30.47 -2.69
N VAL A 9 -24.51 -29.40 -1.91
CA VAL A 9 -23.55 -29.28 -0.81
C VAL A 9 -24.29 -28.85 0.46
N ALA A 10 -23.90 -29.40 1.61
CA ALA A 10 -24.42 -28.99 2.91
C ALA A 10 -23.54 -27.87 3.47
N LEU A 11 -24.18 -26.78 3.92
CA LEU A 11 -23.52 -25.66 4.58
C LEU A 11 -24.12 -25.47 5.97
N PRO A 12 -23.33 -25.05 6.97
CA PRO A 12 -23.86 -24.67 8.28
C PRO A 12 -24.92 -23.57 8.14
N ALA A 13 -26.00 -23.66 8.91
CA ALA A 13 -27.10 -22.69 8.84
C ALA A 13 -26.65 -21.22 9.04
N ALA A 14 -25.61 -21.00 9.84
CA ALA A 14 -25.00 -19.68 10.06
C ALA A 14 -24.37 -19.06 8.80
N VAL A 15 -23.98 -19.87 7.81
CA VAL A 15 -23.44 -19.42 6.51
C VAL A 15 -24.58 -19.04 5.55
N LEU A 16 -25.77 -19.59 5.76
CA LEU A 16 -26.97 -19.36 4.95
C LEU A 16 -27.90 -18.31 5.55
N ALA A 17 -27.57 -17.76 6.72
CA ALA A 17 -28.36 -16.73 7.36
C ALA A 17 -28.27 -15.43 6.54
N ASP A 18 -29.41 -14.80 6.26
CA ASP A 18 -29.49 -13.58 5.43
C ASP A 18 -28.79 -12.35 6.07
N ASP A 19 -28.43 -12.43 7.35
CA ASP A 19 -27.81 -11.34 8.13
C ASP A 19 -26.32 -11.60 8.43
N VAL A 20 -25.54 -11.83 7.38
CA VAL A 20 -24.07 -11.85 7.48
C VAL A 20 -23.53 -10.40 7.50
N THR A 21 -24.05 -9.56 8.40
CA THR A 21 -23.57 -8.20 8.56
C THR A 21 -22.40 -8.17 9.57
N GLY A 22 -21.32 -7.46 9.22
CA GLY A 22 -20.18 -7.26 10.13
C GLY A 22 -19.05 -8.29 10.05
N LEU A 23 -19.05 -9.22 9.08
CA LEU A 23 -17.85 -10.00 8.79
C LEU A 23 -16.72 -9.09 8.31
N LYS A 24 -15.57 -9.21 8.95
CA LYS A 24 -14.35 -8.49 8.56
C LYS A 24 -13.55 -9.35 7.58
N PRO A 25 -12.88 -8.73 6.60
CA PRO A 25 -12.01 -9.47 5.71
C PRO A 25 -10.86 -10.13 6.49
N PRO A 26 -10.38 -11.30 6.05
CA PRO A 26 -9.22 -11.96 6.66
C PRO A 26 -7.99 -11.03 6.61
N ILE A 27 -7.33 -10.89 7.76
CA ILE A 27 -6.20 -9.97 7.96
C ILE A 27 -4.89 -10.67 7.60
N GLY A 28 -4.14 -10.09 6.67
CA GLY A 28 -2.86 -10.62 6.19
C GLY A 28 -3.00 -11.56 4.99
N ALA A 29 -1.97 -11.61 4.14
CA ALA A 29 -1.97 -12.39 2.91
C ALA A 29 -1.99 -13.91 3.18
N ALA A 30 -1.23 -14.36 4.19
CA ALA A 30 -1.17 -15.77 4.62
C ALA A 30 -2.30 -16.18 5.59
N HIS A 31 -3.38 -15.41 5.70
CA HIS A 31 -4.48 -15.76 6.59
C HIS A 31 -5.07 -17.14 6.23
N PRO A 32 -5.32 -18.06 7.18
CA PRO A 32 -5.77 -19.43 6.89
C PRO A 32 -7.01 -19.52 5.98
N LEU A 33 -7.96 -18.60 6.13
CA LEU A 33 -9.12 -18.52 5.22
C LEU A 33 -8.77 -18.19 3.76
N ARG A 34 -7.71 -17.40 3.50
CA ARG A 34 -7.26 -17.10 2.13
C ARG A 34 -6.56 -18.31 1.52
N VAL A 35 -5.71 -18.99 2.31
CA VAL A 35 -5.09 -20.27 1.94
C VAL A 35 -6.18 -21.29 1.58
N ALA A 36 -7.20 -21.45 2.43
CA ALA A 36 -8.31 -22.36 2.18
C ALA A 36 -9.12 -22.02 0.91
N VAL A 37 -9.33 -20.74 0.63
CA VAL A 37 -10.00 -20.29 -0.61
C VAL A 37 -9.17 -20.68 -1.84
N GLU A 38 -7.85 -20.44 -1.82
CA GLU A 38 -7.00 -20.78 -2.97
C GLU A 38 -6.83 -22.28 -3.17
N VAL A 39 -6.70 -23.07 -2.09
CA VAL A 39 -6.72 -24.55 -2.18
C VAL A 39 -8.03 -25.03 -2.82
N ALA A 40 -9.18 -24.51 -2.38
CA ALA A 40 -10.46 -24.87 -2.97
C ALA A 40 -10.60 -24.44 -4.44
N ARG A 41 -10.02 -23.29 -4.82
CA ARG A 41 -9.99 -22.79 -6.20
C ARG A 41 -9.19 -23.70 -7.14
N LEU A 42 -8.10 -24.28 -6.63
CA LEU A 42 -7.28 -25.25 -7.36
C LEU A 42 -7.91 -26.66 -7.41
N GLY A 43 -9.07 -26.84 -6.78
CA GLY A 43 -9.78 -28.13 -6.73
C GLY A 43 -9.40 -29.01 -5.53
N GLY A 44 -8.54 -28.51 -4.64
CA GLY A 44 -8.13 -29.17 -3.40
C GLY A 44 -9.18 -29.10 -2.29
N ARG A 45 -8.88 -29.75 -1.16
CA ARG A 45 -9.72 -29.84 0.03
C ARG A 45 -8.99 -29.21 1.23
N PRO A 46 -9.36 -27.99 1.65
CA PRO A 46 -8.65 -27.27 2.71
C PRO A 46 -8.65 -27.94 4.09
N ALA A 47 -9.60 -28.85 4.34
CA ALA A 47 -9.68 -29.61 5.58
C ALA A 47 -8.89 -30.93 5.54
N ASP A 48 -8.24 -31.25 4.42
CA ASP A 48 -7.47 -32.46 4.18
C ASP A 48 -5.98 -32.13 4.08
N PRO A 49 -5.14 -32.53 5.06
CA PRO A 49 -3.72 -32.23 5.07
C PRO A 49 -2.97 -32.71 3.81
N ALA A 50 -3.32 -33.86 3.26
CA ALA A 50 -2.64 -34.37 2.06
C ALA A 50 -2.96 -33.49 0.82
N SER A 51 -4.17 -32.94 0.77
CA SER A 51 -4.56 -32.01 -0.29
C SER A 51 -3.94 -30.63 -0.10
N MET A 52 -3.67 -30.21 1.13
CA MET A 52 -2.93 -28.98 1.44
C MET A 52 -1.49 -29.07 0.93
N ASP A 53 -0.80 -30.17 1.24
CA ASP A 53 0.60 -30.40 0.83
C ASP A 53 0.73 -30.47 -0.70
N GLU A 54 -0.22 -31.13 -1.39
CA GLU A 54 -0.24 -31.22 -2.85
C GLU A 54 -0.32 -29.84 -3.54
N HIS A 55 -0.96 -28.86 -2.90
CA HIS A 55 -1.23 -27.55 -3.49
C HIS A 55 -0.35 -26.44 -2.91
N GLU A 56 0.58 -26.75 -2.01
CA GLU A 56 1.35 -25.76 -1.23
C GLU A 56 2.05 -24.72 -2.12
N ASP A 57 2.87 -25.16 -3.08
CA ASP A 57 3.63 -24.26 -3.96
C ASP A 57 2.72 -23.38 -4.82
N ALA A 58 1.63 -23.95 -5.35
CA ALA A 58 0.68 -23.23 -6.19
C ALA A 58 -0.12 -22.18 -5.41
N VAL A 59 -0.47 -22.50 -4.15
CA VAL A 59 -1.13 -21.58 -3.24
C VAL A 59 -0.18 -20.47 -2.83
N LEU A 60 1.07 -20.78 -2.51
CA LEU A 60 2.08 -19.78 -2.15
C LEU A 60 2.30 -18.80 -3.32
N ALA A 61 2.44 -19.32 -4.54
CA ALA A 61 2.57 -18.49 -5.75
C ALA A 61 1.33 -17.63 -5.99
N ALA A 62 0.11 -18.15 -5.80
CA ALA A 62 -1.13 -17.39 -5.96
C ALA A 62 -1.29 -16.29 -4.90
N LEU A 63 -0.91 -16.56 -3.65
CA LEU A 63 -0.96 -15.57 -2.58
C LEU A 63 0.08 -14.46 -2.78
N GLN A 64 1.30 -14.80 -3.23
CA GLN A 64 2.33 -13.83 -3.61
C GLN A 64 1.95 -13.03 -4.87
N ALA A 65 1.29 -13.66 -5.85
CA ALA A 65 0.74 -12.95 -7.00
C ALA A 65 -0.44 -12.04 -6.60
N GLY A 66 -1.20 -12.40 -5.56
CA GLY A 66 -2.22 -11.54 -4.94
C GLY A 66 -1.67 -10.45 -4.03
N GLU A 67 -0.38 -10.53 -3.66
CA GLU A 67 0.39 -9.46 -3.01
C GLU A 67 0.84 -8.38 -3.99
N THR A 68 0.42 -8.40 -5.27
CA THR A 68 0.47 -7.21 -6.15
C THR A 68 -0.57 -6.16 -5.74
N GLY A 69 -0.70 -5.89 -4.44
CA GLY A 69 -1.01 -4.56 -3.97
C GLY A 69 0.28 -3.74 -4.02
N PRO A 70 0.19 -2.41 -4.17
CA PRO A 70 1.38 -1.60 -4.05
C PRO A 70 2.05 -1.84 -2.70
N ALA A 71 3.37 -2.09 -2.70
CA ALA A 71 4.16 -2.18 -1.49
C ALA A 71 3.82 -0.98 -0.60
N ARG A 72 3.59 -1.19 0.70
CA ARG A 72 3.31 -0.08 1.62
C ARG A 72 4.47 0.93 1.53
N PRO A 73 4.27 2.22 1.80
CA PRO A 73 5.33 3.21 1.72
C PRO A 73 6.64 2.86 2.45
N HIS A 74 6.62 1.98 3.46
CA HIS A 74 7.81 1.50 4.18
C HIS A 74 8.47 0.26 3.55
N ASP A 75 7.75 -0.49 2.73
CA ASP A 75 8.20 -1.72 2.08
C ASP A 75 8.68 -1.48 0.63
N ASP A 76 8.66 -0.22 0.18
CA ASP A 76 9.07 0.14 -1.16
C ASP A 76 10.56 -0.23 -1.40
N PRO A 77 10.89 -1.05 -2.42
CA PRO A 77 12.25 -1.54 -2.60
C PRO A 77 13.26 -0.43 -2.95
N ASP A 78 12.79 0.70 -3.50
CA ASP A 78 13.65 1.85 -3.81
C ASP A 78 13.73 2.78 -2.57
N PRO A 79 14.94 2.97 -1.98
CA PRO A 79 15.11 3.81 -0.79
C PRO A 79 14.59 5.24 -0.95
N ALA A 80 14.84 5.89 -2.09
CA ALA A 80 14.42 7.27 -2.31
C ALA A 80 12.89 7.37 -2.45
N ARG A 81 12.27 6.44 -3.19
CA ARG A 81 10.82 6.34 -3.33
C ARG A 81 10.15 6.03 -2.00
N ARG A 82 10.72 5.13 -1.20
CA ARG A 82 10.29 4.83 0.17
C ARG A 82 10.26 6.09 1.04
N VAL A 83 11.35 6.83 1.06
CA VAL A 83 11.48 8.08 1.83
C VAL A 83 10.45 9.11 1.35
N ALA A 84 10.30 9.29 0.04
CA ALA A 84 9.35 10.23 -0.56
C ALA A 84 7.91 9.89 -0.17
N ARG A 85 7.51 8.61 -0.31
CA ARG A 85 6.16 8.14 0.05
C ARG A 85 5.90 8.29 1.55
N ARG A 86 6.89 8.01 2.40
CA ARG A 86 6.77 8.21 3.87
C ARG A 86 6.63 9.68 4.27
N ILE A 87 7.35 10.59 3.61
CA ILE A 87 7.22 12.03 3.85
C ILE A 87 5.81 12.49 3.50
N LEU A 88 5.34 12.20 2.28
CA LEU A 88 4.03 12.63 1.81
C LEU A 88 2.88 12.02 2.62
N GLN A 89 2.95 10.72 2.94
CA GLN A 89 1.97 10.04 3.79
C GLN A 89 1.87 10.69 5.19
N ARG A 90 3.00 11.08 5.78
CA ARG A 90 3.01 11.75 7.09
C ARG A 90 2.37 13.12 7.02
N LEU A 91 2.72 13.91 6.00
CA LEU A 91 2.15 15.25 5.80
C LEU A 91 0.64 15.18 5.55
N ASP A 92 0.20 14.20 4.75
CA ASP A 92 -1.21 13.97 4.45
C ASP A 92 -1.99 13.58 5.71
N GLY A 93 -1.47 12.63 6.49
CA GLY A 93 -2.07 12.25 7.78
C GLY A 93 -2.11 13.38 8.82
N MET A 94 -1.24 14.39 8.71
CA MET A 94 -1.26 15.60 9.54
C MET A 94 -2.12 16.73 8.93
N GLY A 95 -2.72 16.53 7.76
CA GLY A 95 -3.52 17.53 7.06
C GLY A 95 -2.70 18.73 6.56
N LYS A 96 -1.41 18.57 6.26
CA LYS A 96 -0.48 19.65 5.83
C LYS A 96 -0.72 20.07 4.38
N TRP A 97 -1.93 20.54 4.09
CA TRP A 97 -2.37 20.97 2.77
C TRP A 97 -2.60 22.48 2.73
N GLY A 98 -2.14 23.13 1.65
CA GLY A 98 -2.41 24.55 1.37
C GLY A 98 -2.00 25.49 2.51
N GLY A 99 -2.97 25.92 3.33
CA GLY A 99 -2.77 26.87 4.43
C GLY A 99 -2.02 26.28 5.63
N TYR A 100 -2.05 24.96 5.83
CA TYR A 100 -1.41 24.29 6.95
C TYR A 100 -0.09 23.66 6.52
N HIS A 101 1.01 24.04 7.19
CA HIS A 101 2.36 23.80 6.69
C HIS A 101 3.32 23.40 7.82
N THR A 102 4.53 22.97 7.45
CA THR A 102 5.61 22.61 8.38
C THR A 102 6.91 23.22 7.90
N GLU A 103 7.86 23.42 8.81
CA GLU A 103 9.24 23.73 8.44
C GLU A 103 9.85 22.59 7.59
N PHE A 104 10.62 22.93 6.57
CA PHE A 104 11.28 21.98 5.66
C PHE A 104 12.20 21.01 6.42
N SER A 105 12.93 21.50 7.42
CA SER A 105 13.82 20.67 8.26
C SER A 105 13.10 19.54 9.00
N HIS A 106 11.77 19.65 9.18
CA HIS A 106 10.97 18.60 9.81
C HIS A 106 10.63 17.43 8.86
N LEU A 107 10.86 17.54 7.55
CA LEU A 107 10.64 16.42 6.63
C LEU A 107 11.51 15.22 6.99
N ALA A 108 12.76 15.47 7.37
CA ALA A 108 13.72 14.44 7.77
C ALA A 108 13.50 13.92 9.21
N ARG A 109 12.51 14.44 9.97
CA ARG A 109 12.24 13.96 11.33
C ARG A 109 11.75 12.50 11.30
N GLY A 110 12.35 11.66 12.14
CA GLY A 110 12.06 10.22 12.20
C GLY A 110 12.87 9.36 11.22
N PHE A 111 13.80 9.96 10.46
CA PHE A 111 14.85 9.26 9.72
C PHE A 111 16.18 9.39 10.48
N ALA A 112 17.05 8.38 10.37
CA ALA A 112 18.32 8.30 11.09
C ALA A 112 19.50 8.09 10.13
N GLY A 113 20.68 8.59 10.50
CA GLY A 113 21.90 8.40 9.70
C GLY A 113 21.76 8.88 8.25
N ASN A 114 22.17 8.04 7.30
CA ASN A 114 22.13 8.33 5.86
C ASN A 114 20.73 8.61 5.33
N ASP A 115 19.69 8.03 5.94
CA ASP A 115 18.29 8.28 5.54
C ASP A 115 17.87 9.72 5.80
N LYS A 116 18.53 10.42 6.73
CA LYS A 116 18.23 11.83 7.02
C LYS A 116 18.67 12.73 5.86
N ALA A 117 19.91 12.54 5.37
CA ALA A 117 20.42 13.29 4.22
C ALA A 117 19.63 12.96 2.95
N LEU A 118 19.24 11.69 2.78
CA LEU A 118 18.36 11.26 1.70
C LEU A 118 16.99 11.95 1.79
N ALA A 119 16.41 12.07 2.99
CA ALA A 119 15.14 12.75 3.20
C ALA A 119 15.18 14.25 2.86
N ASP A 120 16.29 14.93 3.16
CA ASP A 120 16.48 16.33 2.76
C ASP A 120 16.55 16.46 1.23
N ALA A 121 17.34 15.62 0.56
CA ALA A 121 17.44 15.61 -0.91
C ALA A 121 16.10 15.26 -1.60
N VAL A 122 15.36 14.29 -1.06
CA VAL A 122 14.02 13.95 -1.53
C VAL A 122 13.04 15.10 -1.29
N GLY A 123 13.16 15.83 -0.18
CA GLY A 123 12.36 17.01 0.09
C GLY A 123 12.50 18.09 -0.99
N GLU A 124 13.73 18.34 -1.45
CA GLU A 124 14.00 19.28 -2.55
C GLU A 124 13.41 18.75 -3.87
N ALA A 125 13.59 17.48 -4.19
CA ALA A 125 13.02 16.88 -5.41
C ALA A 125 11.48 16.99 -5.45
N LEU A 126 10.81 16.87 -4.29
CA LEU A 126 9.36 17.04 -4.17
C LEU A 126 8.91 18.50 -4.34
N LEU A 127 9.75 19.48 -3.98
CA LEU A 127 9.53 20.89 -4.25
C LEU A 127 9.71 21.20 -5.74
N ASP A 128 10.81 20.74 -6.33
CA ASP A 128 11.15 20.96 -7.74
C ASP A 128 10.08 20.42 -8.68
N CYS A 129 9.54 19.23 -8.38
CA CYS A 129 8.46 18.65 -9.16
C CYS A 129 7.09 19.22 -8.82
N GLY A 130 6.97 20.07 -7.79
CA GLY A 130 5.74 20.79 -7.41
C GLY A 130 4.72 19.98 -6.61
N MET A 131 5.09 18.81 -6.06
CA MET A 131 4.24 18.07 -5.11
C MET A 131 4.19 18.77 -3.75
N LEU A 132 5.29 19.39 -3.35
CA LEU A 132 5.34 20.35 -2.27
C LEU A 132 5.28 21.78 -2.82
N SER A 133 4.83 22.71 -1.99
CA SER A 133 4.89 24.13 -2.29
C SER A 133 5.40 24.88 -1.08
N GLU A 134 6.19 25.92 -1.33
CA GLU A 134 6.71 26.78 -0.26
C GLU A 134 5.70 27.86 0.13
N LYS A 135 5.67 28.18 1.42
CA LYS A 135 4.95 29.33 1.94
C LYS A 135 5.90 30.55 2.00
N PRO A 136 5.63 31.66 1.29
CA PRO A 136 6.61 32.74 1.12
C PRO A 136 6.94 33.60 2.36
N SER A 137 6.38 33.37 3.56
CA SER A 137 6.24 34.47 4.53
C SER A 137 6.41 34.12 6.02
N VAL A 138 7.32 33.22 6.39
CA VAL A 138 7.50 32.83 7.82
C VAL A 138 8.95 32.60 8.23
N GLY A 139 9.91 33.42 7.76
CA GLY A 139 11.31 33.42 8.23
C GLY A 139 12.13 32.18 7.82
N GLN A 140 11.69 30.99 8.22
CA GLN A 140 12.20 29.69 7.80
C GLN A 140 11.43 29.15 6.58
N ARG A 141 12.08 28.27 5.80
CA ARG A 141 11.46 27.60 4.66
C ARG A 141 10.36 26.66 5.15
N HIS A 142 9.12 27.00 4.86
CA HIS A 142 7.95 26.20 5.23
C HIS A 142 7.30 25.60 3.99
N VAL A 143 6.91 24.34 4.09
CA VAL A 143 6.34 23.56 2.99
C VAL A 143 5.00 22.93 3.37
N PHE A 144 4.19 22.69 2.35
CA PHE A 144 2.91 22.01 2.43
C PHE A 144 2.66 21.20 1.15
N LEU A 145 1.74 20.24 1.23
CA LEU A 145 1.28 19.47 0.08
C LEU A 145 0.47 20.35 -0.86
N ASN A 146 0.84 20.36 -2.14
CA ASN A 146 0.19 21.17 -3.16
C ASN A 146 -1.19 20.60 -3.51
N PRO A 147 -2.31 21.29 -3.18
CA PRO A 147 -3.65 20.77 -3.44
C PRO A 147 -3.94 20.56 -4.93
N LYS A 148 -3.26 21.29 -5.82
CA LYS A 148 -3.39 21.11 -7.28
C LYS A 148 -2.82 19.79 -7.78
N ARG A 149 -2.00 19.13 -6.95
CA ARG A 149 -1.35 17.84 -7.22
C ARG A 149 -1.91 16.71 -6.36
N ALA A 150 -3.06 16.91 -5.70
CA ALA A 150 -3.61 15.93 -4.76
C ALA A 150 -3.80 14.53 -5.35
N LYS A 151 -4.29 14.44 -6.60
CA LYS A 151 -4.45 13.17 -7.31
C LYS A 151 -3.12 12.42 -7.44
N ASP A 152 -2.08 13.11 -7.90
CA ASP A 152 -0.74 12.55 -8.09
C ASP A 152 -0.10 12.16 -6.74
N ILE A 153 -0.31 12.98 -5.71
CA ILE A 153 0.19 12.72 -4.35
C ILE A 153 -0.46 11.44 -3.79
N HIS A 154 -1.78 11.30 -3.90
CA HIS A 154 -2.48 10.09 -3.45
C HIS A 154 -2.05 8.86 -4.24
N ALA A 155 -2.01 8.95 -5.58
CA ALA A 155 -1.56 7.84 -6.43
C ALA A 155 -0.12 7.40 -6.10
N PHE A 156 0.78 8.33 -5.81
CA PHE A 156 2.14 8.00 -5.42
C PHE A 156 2.23 7.41 -4.00
N ILE A 157 1.47 7.93 -3.03
CA ILE A 157 1.41 7.35 -1.66
C ILE A 157 0.85 5.94 -1.72
N GLU A 158 -0.32 5.78 -2.32
CA GLU A 158 -1.08 4.53 -2.35
C GLU A 158 -0.37 3.51 -3.22
N HIS A 159 -0.05 3.89 -4.46
CA HIS A 159 0.37 2.95 -5.50
C HIS A 159 1.86 3.01 -5.87
N GLY A 160 2.60 4.03 -5.41
CA GLY A 160 3.98 4.24 -5.84
C GLY A 160 4.11 4.75 -7.28
N GLU A 161 3.03 5.22 -7.88
CA GLU A 161 2.99 5.75 -9.25
C GLU A 161 3.82 7.04 -9.36
N LEU A 162 4.93 6.98 -10.10
CA LEU A 162 5.83 8.12 -10.26
C LEU A 162 5.12 9.28 -10.96
N PRO A 163 4.99 10.44 -10.31
CA PRO A 163 4.31 11.57 -10.90
C PRO A 163 5.19 12.26 -11.95
N PRO A 164 4.58 12.97 -12.92
CA PRO A 164 5.33 13.66 -13.95
C PRO A 164 6.35 14.65 -13.36
N GLY A 165 7.59 14.58 -13.86
CA GLY A 165 8.67 15.49 -13.49
C GLY A 165 9.36 15.18 -12.15
N LEU A 166 8.95 14.15 -11.40
CA LEU A 166 9.66 13.75 -10.19
C LEU A 166 10.98 13.05 -10.56
N GLN A 167 12.09 13.64 -10.13
CA GLN A 167 13.44 13.09 -10.24
C GLN A 167 13.97 12.82 -8.84
N LEU A 168 13.94 11.55 -8.41
CA LEU A 168 14.45 11.16 -7.10
C LEU A 168 15.97 11.00 -7.15
N PRO A 169 16.69 11.32 -6.05
CA PRO A 169 18.12 11.08 -5.96
C PRO A 169 18.42 9.59 -6.17
N ALA A 170 19.50 9.30 -6.90
CA ALA A 170 19.95 7.92 -7.10
C ALA A 170 20.26 7.28 -5.74
N SER A 171 19.76 6.06 -5.54
CA SER A 171 20.14 5.26 -4.38
C SER A 171 21.59 4.83 -4.57
N GLY A 172 22.51 5.45 -3.81
CA GLY A 172 23.92 5.08 -3.78
C GLY A 172 24.18 3.75 -3.07
#